data_AF-A0A3E2CRK4-F1
#
_entry.id   AF-A0A3E2CRK4-F1
#
_cell.length_a   1.000
_cell.length_b   1.000
_cell.length_c   1.000
_cell.angle_alpha   90.00
_cell.angle_beta   90.00
_cell.angle_gamma   90.00
#
_symmetry.space_group_name_H-M   'P 1'
#
loop_
_entity.id
_entity.type
_entity.pdbx_description
1 polymer ?
#
loop_
_entity_poly.entity_id
_entity_poly.type
_entity_poly.pdbx_seq_one_letter_code
_entity_poly.pdbx_strand_id
1 'polypeptide(L)' 'LRVLVNSNKRLSQDERTILDDVFDASETIVAEVMRPRADVEFLDGSLSLEEAAAKIRELPYSRYPVIGKDFDDVIGF' A
#
# COMPACT_ATOMS: atom_id res chain seq x y z
N LEU A 1 3.29 -27.23 -8.33
CA LEU A 1 2.00 -26.86 -7.69
C LEU A 1 1.16 -25.94 -8.59
N ARG A 2 1.71 -24.83 -9.12
CA ARG A 2 1.00 -23.95 -10.09
C ARG A 2 0.35 -24.67 -11.29
N VAL A 3 1.07 -25.61 -11.91
CA VAL A 3 0.55 -26.39 -13.06
C VAL A 3 -0.70 -27.21 -12.69
N LEU A 4 -0.78 -27.71 -11.45
CA LEU A 4 -1.93 -28.49 -10.97
C LEU A 4 -3.16 -27.60 -10.75
N VAL A 5 -2.98 -26.41 -10.18
CA VAL A 5 -4.04 -25.41 -9.97
C VAL A 5 -4.61 -24.94 -11.30
N ASN A 6 -3.74 -24.61 -12.25
CA ASN A 6 -4.15 -24.14 -13.57
C ASN A 6 -4.93 -25.19 -14.38
N SER A 7 -4.61 -26.48 -14.20
CA SER A 7 -5.31 -27.59 -14.85
C SER A 7 -6.61 -28.03 -14.14
N ASN A 8 -6.92 -27.48 -12.96
CA ASN A 8 -8.05 -27.91 -12.15
C ASN A 8 -9.37 -27.35 -12.68
N LYS A 9 -10.16 -28.21 -13.35
CA LYS A 9 -11.47 -27.86 -13.92
C LYS A 9 -12.57 -27.57 -12.91
N ARG A 10 -12.34 -27.79 -11.60
CA ARG A 10 -13.30 -27.46 -10.54
C ARG A 10 -13.17 -26.02 -10.06
N LEU A 11 -12.08 -25.34 -10.40
CA LEU A 11 -11.88 -23.93 -10.11
C LEU A 11 -12.38 -23.11 -11.29
N SER A 12 -13.11 -22.04 -10.99
CA SER A 12 -13.44 -21.00 -11.93
C SER A 12 -12.18 -20.29 -12.46
N GLN A 13 -12.36 -19.40 -13.43
CA GLN A 13 -11.25 -18.60 -13.93
C GLN A 13 -10.73 -17.63 -12.85
N ASP A 14 -11.63 -16.96 -12.15
CA ASP A 14 -11.28 -15.96 -11.13
C ASP A 14 -10.53 -16.60 -9.95
N GLU A 15 -10.98 -17.78 -9.51
CA GLU A 15 -10.30 -18.53 -8.45
C GLU A 15 -8.89 -18.97 -8.84
N ARG A 16 -8.65 -19.30 -10.12
CA ARG A 16 -7.31 -19.63 -10.62
C ARG A 16 -6.42 -18.40 -10.67
N THR A 17 -6.94 -17.26 -11.14
CA THR A 17 -6.21 -15.99 -11.14
C THR A 17 -5.81 -15.58 -9.72
N ILE A 18 -6.75 -15.60 -8.76
CA ILE A 18 -6.46 -15.26 -7.36
C ILE A 18 -5.38 -16.19 -6.78
N LEU A 19 -5.43 -17.49 -7.08
CA LEU A 19 -4.41 -18.42 -6.60
C LEU A 19 -3.04 -18.16 -7.24
N ASP A 20 -3.00 -17.85 -8.53
CA ASP A 20 -1.76 -17.47 -9.20
C ASP A 20 -1.18 -16.17 -8.61
N ASP A 21 -2.01 -15.15 -8.36
CA ASP A 21 -1.61 -13.89 -7.68
C ASP A 21 -1.04 -14.14 -6.28
N VAL A 22 -1.63 -15.08 -5.52
CA VAL A 22 -1.12 -15.47 -4.19
C VAL A 22 0.25 -16.12 -4.27
N PHE A 23 0.49 -16.96 -5.29
CA PHE A 23 1.82 -17.53 -5.49
C PHE A 23 2.82 -16.47 -5.93
N ASP A 24 2.43 -15.52 -6.79
CA ASP A 24 3.30 -14.40 -7.20
C ASP A 24 3.67 -13.54 -5.99
N ALA A 25 2.70 -13.20 -5.14
CA ALA A 25 2.90 -12.38 -3.94
C ALA A 25 3.90 -12.99 -2.95
N SER A 26 4.10 -14.32 -2.94
CA SER A 26 5.11 -14.98 -2.09
C SER A 26 6.55 -14.73 -2.55
N GLU A 27 6.74 -14.35 -3.81
CA GLU A 27 8.04 -14.06 -4.43
C GLU A 27 8.24 -12.56 -4.67
N THR A 28 7.17 -11.75 -4.61
CA THR A 28 7.20 -10.29 -4.75
C THR A 28 7.91 -9.62 -3.58
N ILE A 29 8.84 -8.71 -3.88
CA ILE A 29 9.51 -7.90 -2.86
C ILE A 29 8.72 -6.63 -2.55
N VAL A 30 8.86 -6.09 -1.33
CA VAL A 30 8.13 -4.88 -0.91
C VAL A 30 8.34 -3.70 -1.87
N ALA A 31 9.54 -3.58 -2.45
CA ALA A 31 9.88 -2.53 -3.40
C ALA A 31 9.01 -2.54 -4.68
N GLU A 32 8.43 -3.69 -5.04
CA GLU A 32 7.59 -3.83 -6.24
C GLU A 32 6.14 -3.38 -6.00
N VAL A 33 5.70 -3.33 -4.74
CA VAL A 33 4.31 -2.99 -4.35
C VAL A 33 4.19 -1.67 -3.59
N MET A 34 5.30 -1.13 -3.09
CA MET A 34 5.31 0.14 -2.37
C MET A 34 5.00 1.31 -3.30
N ARG A 35 4.43 2.39 -2.74
CA ARG A 35 4.40 3.67 -3.44
C ARG A 35 5.81 4.28 -3.43
N PRO A 36 6.31 4.78 -4.57
CA PRO A 36 7.56 5.51 -4.61
C PRO A 36 7.52 6.69 -3.65
N ARG A 37 8.62 6.95 -2.94
CA ARG A 37 8.71 8.00 -1.91
C ARG A 37 8.27 9.39 -2.41
N ALA A 38 8.59 9.70 -3.67
CA ALA A 38 8.23 10.97 -4.30
C ALA A 38 6.72 11.16 -4.47
N ASP A 39 5.95 10.06 -4.46
CA ASP A 39 4.50 10.04 -4.65
C ASP A 39 3.73 9.89 -3.33
N VAL A 40 4.42 9.94 -2.19
CA VAL A 40 3.81 9.83 -0.87
C VAL A 40 3.42 11.22 -0.35
N GLU A 41 2.15 11.34 0.03
CA GLU A 41 1.65 12.53 0.73
C GLU A 41 1.98 12.43 2.22
N PHE A 42 2.86 13.31 2.70
CA PHE A 42 3.25 13.38 4.11
C PHE A 42 2.46 14.45 4.87
N LEU A 43 2.19 14.16 6.15
CA LEU A 43 1.65 15.13 7.09
C LEU A 43 2.78 15.69 7.96
N ASP A 44 2.87 17.00 8.07
CA ASP A 44 3.86 17.65 8.94
C ASP A 44 3.38 17.55 10.41
N GLY A 45 4.22 16.98 11.27
CA GLY A 45 3.92 16.76 12.70
C GLY A 45 3.90 18.03 13.55
N SER A 46 4.33 19.17 13.00
CA SER A 46 4.23 20.49 13.65
C SER A 46 2.87 21.16 13.44
N LEU A 47 2.03 20.65 12.53
CA LEU A 47 0.69 21.20 12.29
C LEU A 47 -0.20 21.06 13.52
N SER A 48 -1.03 22.07 13.75
CA SER A 48 -2.13 21.92 14.70
C SER A 48 -3.13 20.87 14.21
N LEU A 49 -3.90 20.30 15.14
CA LEU A 49 -4.92 19.30 14.80
C LEU A 49 -5.96 19.83 13.80
N GLU A 50 -6.31 21.12 13.89
CA GLU A 50 -7.28 21.75 13.01
C GLU A 50 -6.75 21.87 11.58
N GLU A 51 -5.50 22.33 11.42
CA GLU A 51 -4.83 22.44 10.13
C GLU A 51 -4.63 21.06 9.48
N ALA A 52 -4.18 20.08 10.27
CA ALA A 52 -4.03 18.70 9.82
C ALA A 52 -5.37 18.12 9.33
N ALA A 53 -6.45 18.32 10.09
CA ALA A 53 -7.77 17.86 9.72
C ALA A 53 -8.31 18.55 8.46
N ALA A 54 -8.04 19.85 8.29
CA ALA A 54 -8.38 20.58 7.07
C ALA A 54 -7.62 20.03 5.86
N LYS A 55 -6.31 19.80 5.99
CA LYS A 55 -5.47 19.25 4.92
C LYS A 55 -5.92 17.84 4.50
N ILE A 56 -6.14 16.94 5.46
CA ILE A 56 -6.52 15.54 5.18
C ILE A 56 -7.86 15.43 4.45
N ARG A 57 -8.82 16.34 4.71
CA ARG A 57 -10.13 16.32 4.03
C ARG A 57 -10.05 16.51 2.53
N GLU A 58 -9.01 17.19 2.04
CA GLU A 58 -8.79 17.46 0.62
C GLU A 58 -7.99 16.34 -0.08
N LEU A 59 -7.48 15.37 0.68
CA LEU A 59 -6.60 14.31 0.18
C LEU A 59 -7.33 12.96 0.11
N PRO A 60 -6.99 12.09 -0.88
CA PRO A 60 -7.80 10.91 -1.20
C PRO A 60 -7.47 9.67 -0.34
N TYR A 61 -6.49 9.76 0.56
CA TYR A 61 -6.00 8.62 1.33
C TYR A 61 -6.61 8.58 2.74
N SER A 62 -6.71 7.38 3.30
CA SER A 62 -7.21 7.20 4.67
C SER A 62 -6.13 7.34 5.74
N ARG A 63 -4.86 7.27 5.36
CA ARG A 63 -3.70 7.27 6.27
C ARG A 63 -2.55 8.06 5.66
N TYR A 64 -1.81 8.77 6.51
CA TYR A 64 -0.71 9.64 6.09
C TYR A 64 0.47 9.46 7.04
N PRO A 65 1.67 9.13 6.55
CA PRO A 65 2.87 9.16 7.38
C PRO A 65 3.08 10.58 7.93
N VAL A 66 3.33 10.68 9.23
CA VAL A 66 3.61 11.94 9.91
C VAL A 66 5.12 12.12 10.00
N ILE A 67 5.63 13.26 9.54
CA ILE A 67 7.06 13.60 9.52
C ILE A 67 7.41 14.67 10.54
N GLY A 68 8.60 14.57 11.11
CA GLY A 68 9.21 15.58 11.97
C GLY A 68 10.11 16.52 11.18
N LYS A 69 11.42 16.25 11.20
CA LYS A 69 12.44 17.15 10.60
C LYS A 69 12.48 17.09 9.08
N ASP A 70 12.33 15.90 8.51
CA ASP A 70 12.37 15.63 7.08
C ASP A 70 11.64 14.32 6.75
N PHE A 71 11.66 13.95 5.48
CA PHE A 71 10.99 12.76 4.96
C PHE A 71 11.57 11.42 5.46
N ASP A 72 12.77 11.42 6.06
CA ASP A 72 13.37 10.23 6.69
C ASP A 72 13.00 10.12 8.19
N ASP A 73 12.48 11.21 8.78
CA ASP A 73 12.04 11.30 10.17
C ASP A 73 10.52 11.05 10.32
N VAL A 74 10.08 9.81 10.04
CA VAL A 74 8.68 9.40 10.21
C VAL A 74 8.40 9.07 11.68
N ILE A 75 7.52 9.86 12.31
CA ILE A 75 7.19 9.76 13.74
C ILE A 75 5.87 9.01 14.01
N GLY A 76 5.05 8.75 12.98
CA GLY A 76 3.75 8.10 13.13
C GLY A 76 2.99 7.90 11.81
N PHE A 77 1.76 7.37 11.91
CA PHE A 77 0.89 7.02 10.77
C PHE A 77 -0.60 7.14 11.13
#